data_AF-A0A9E6F159-F1
#
_entry.id   AF-A0A9E6F159-F1
#
_cell.length_a   1.000
_cell.length_b   1.000
_cell.length_c   1.000
_cell.angle_alpha   90.00
_cell.angle_beta   90.00
_cell.angle_gamma   90.00
#
_symmetry.space_group_name_H-M   'P 1'
#
loop_
_entity.id
_entity.type
_entity.pdbx_description
1 polymer ?
#
loop_
_entity_poly.entity_id
_entity_poly.type
_entity_poly.pdbx_seq_one_letter_code
_entity_poly.pdbx_strand_id
1 'polypeptide(L)'
;EMIALTSAMGTMQEKYLTDCTLIVTMEPCPMCAGAMVNAKLGRLIFGAYDPKMGACGTVFNITASNRLNHRIEVVGGILEEKTTAILRSFFSKVRRAK
;
A
#
# COMPACT_ATOMS: atom_id res chain seq x y z
N GLU A 1 1.63 2.48 5.84
CA GLU A 1 1.04 3.44 4.88
C GLU A 1 0.30 4.57 5.59
N MET A 2 -0.58 4.28 6.54
CA MET A 2 -1.32 5.32 7.30
C MET A 2 -0.43 6.44 7.82
N ILE A 3 0.69 6.11 8.47
CA ILE A 3 1.64 7.08 9.02
C ILE A 3 2.25 7.97 7.93
N ALA A 4 2.60 7.38 6.78
CA ALA A 4 3.16 8.13 5.66
C ALA A 4 2.12 9.09 5.05
N LEU A 5 0.87 8.63 4.88
CA LEU A 5 -0.22 9.47 4.39
C LEU A 5 -0.48 10.66 5.31
N THR A 6 -0.65 10.41 6.61
CA THR A 6 -0.96 11.49 7.57
C THR A 6 0.22 12.46 7.74
N SER A 7 1.46 11.95 7.70
CA SER A 7 2.66 12.80 7.72
C SER A 7 2.78 13.69 6.49
N ALA A 8 2.49 13.16 5.29
CA ALA A 8 2.48 13.93 4.06
C ALA A 8 1.40 15.02 4.11
N MET A 9 0.19 14.68 4.54
CA MET A 9 -0.91 15.64 4.71
C MET A 9 -0.55 16.77 5.68
N GLY A 10 0.05 16.44 6.82
CA GLY A 10 0.49 17.43 7.81
C GLY A 10 1.59 18.35 7.27
N THR A 11 2.49 17.82 6.44
CA THR A 11 3.60 18.57 5.84
C THR A 11 3.13 19.50 4.74
N MET A 12 2.25 19.02 3.85
CA MET A 12 1.69 19.79 2.74
C MET A 12 0.56 20.74 3.19
N GLN A 13 0.04 20.56 4.41
CA GLN A 13 -1.17 21.21 4.91
C GLN A 13 -2.39 20.97 4.01
N GLU A 14 -2.44 19.80 3.38
CA GLU A 14 -3.50 19.38 2.49
C GLU A 14 -4.10 18.05 2.92
N LYS A 15 -5.40 17.88 2.67
CA LYS A 15 -6.10 16.60 2.91
C LYS A 15 -6.05 15.65 1.71
N TYR A 16 -5.64 16.14 0.54
CA TYR A 16 -5.58 15.38 -0.70
C TYR A 16 -4.13 15.28 -1.18
N LEU A 17 -3.78 14.12 -1.73
CA LEU A 17 -2.42 13.78 -2.14
C LEU A 17 -2.40 13.41 -3.63
N THR A 18 -3.14 14.16 -4.45
CA THR A 18 -3.40 13.87 -5.86
C THR A 18 -2.12 13.83 -6.71
N ASP A 19 -1.13 14.65 -6.37
CA ASP A 19 0.15 14.71 -7.07
C ASP A 19 1.26 13.89 -6.37
N CYS A 20 0.90 13.13 -5.34
CA CYS A 20 1.85 12.31 -4.59
C CYS A 20 1.90 10.87 -5.10
N THR A 21 3.10 10.28 -5.00
CA THR A 21 3.33 8.84 -5.17
C THR A 21 3.70 8.22 -3.83
N LEU A 22 2.93 7.22 -3.39
CA LEU A 22 3.26 6.43 -2.20
C LEU A 22 3.99 5.14 -2.62
N ILE A 23 5.16 4.89 -2.03
CA ILE A 23 5.96 3.69 -2.27
C ILE A 23 5.99 2.84 -1.00
N VAL A 24 5.60 1.57 -1.11
CA VAL A 24 5.49 0.65 0.03
C VAL A 24 6.09 -0.72 -0.30
N THR A 25 6.66 -1.42 0.67
CA THR A 25 7.37 -2.67 0.40
C THR A 25 6.45 -3.87 0.17
N MET A 26 5.21 -3.79 0.65
CA MET A 26 4.19 -4.85 0.58
C MET A 26 2.86 -4.24 0.12
N GLU A 27 2.04 -5.04 -0.55
CA GLU A 27 0.72 -4.63 -1.03
C GLU A 27 -0.16 -4.14 0.14
N PRO A 28 -0.82 -2.98 0.00
CA PRO A 28 -1.68 -2.45 1.04
C PRO A 28 -2.89 -3.33 1.37
N CYS A 29 -3.22 -3.38 2.66
CA CYS A 29 -4.44 -4.03 3.16
C CYS A 29 -5.70 -3.15 2.93
N PRO A 30 -6.93 -3.64 3.21
CA PRO A 30 -8.15 -2.88 2.96
C PRO A 30 -8.22 -1.53 3.67
N MET A 31 -7.68 -1.46 4.90
CA MET A 31 -7.61 -0.21 5.66
C MET A 31 -6.77 0.84 4.93
N CYS A 32 -5.57 0.45 4.50
CA CYS A 32 -4.63 1.36 3.84
C CYS A 32 -5.14 1.73 2.43
N ALA A 33 -5.64 0.77 1.66
CA ALA A 33 -6.20 1.04 0.32
C ALA A 33 -7.38 2.02 0.38
N GLY A 34 -8.32 1.82 1.32
CA GLY A 34 -9.44 2.74 1.52
C GLY A 34 -8.99 4.14 1.96
N ALA A 35 -7.97 4.22 2.83
CA ALA A 35 -7.40 5.50 3.24
C ALA A 35 -6.77 6.26 2.05
N MET A 36 -6.06 5.56 1.16
CA MET A 36 -5.48 6.18 -0.05
C MET A 36 -6.55 6.72 -0.99
N VAL A 37 -7.67 6.01 -1.16
CA VAL A 37 -8.80 6.49 -1.97
C VAL A 37 -9.40 7.76 -1.36
N ASN A 38 -9.64 7.79 -0.05
CA ASN A 38 -10.15 8.97 0.64
C ASN A 38 -9.17 10.16 0.61
N ALA A 39 -7.88 9.87 0.64
CA ALA A 39 -6.80 10.85 0.48
C ALA A 39 -6.61 11.32 -0.97
N LYS A 40 -7.36 10.79 -1.93
CA LYS A 40 -7.19 11.05 -3.37
C LYS A 40 -5.75 10.86 -3.85
N LEU A 41 -5.04 9.86 -3.34
CA LEU A 41 -3.65 9.62 -3.71
C LEU A 41 -3.51 9.44 -5.23
N GLY A 42 -2.53 10.10 -5.85
CA GLY A 42 -2.28 9.98 -7.29
C GLY A 42 -1.84 8.59 -7.71
N ARG A 43 -0.74 8.11 -7.10
CA ARG A 43 -0.10 6.86 -7.49
C ARG A 43 0.36 6.02 -6.29
N LEU A 44 0.22 4.71 -6.41
CA LEU A 44 0.73 3.71 -5.48
C LEU A 44 1.73 2.81 -6.20
N ILE A 45 2.91 2.64 -5.60
CA ILE A 45 3.90 1.66 -6.03
C ILE A 45 4.16 0.69 -4.87
N PHE A 46 4.09 -0.61 -5.13
CA PHE A 46 4.42 -1.61 -4.12
C PHE A 46 5.31 -2.75 -4.61
N GLY A 47 5.99 -3.38 -3.65
CA GLY A 47 6.89 -4.51 -3.92
C GLY A 47 6.20 -5.87 -3.90
N ALA A 48 6.07 -6.48 -2.72
CA ALA A 48 5.54 -7.83 -2.57
C ALA A 48 4.02 -7.85 -2.58
N TYR A 49 3.42 -8.78 -3.32
CA TYR A 49 1.98 -9.06 -3.24
C TYR A 49 1.61 -9.72 -1.90
N ASP A 50 0.41 -9.41 -1.39
CA ASP A 50 -0.12 -10.03 -0.17
C ASP A 50 -1.27 -11.01 -0.50
N PRO A 51 -0.99 -12.33 -0.54
CA PRO A 51 -2.00 -13.34 -0.84
C PRO A 51 -3.08 -13.51 0.24
N LYS A 52 -2.90 -12.90 1.42
CA LYS A 52 -3.84 -13.05 2.55
C LYS A 52 -4.74 -11.85 2.74
N MET A 53 -4.20 -10.63 2.57
CA MET A 53 -4.94 -9.40 2.85
C MET A 53 -4.74 -8.29 1.80
N GLY A 54 -4.07 -8.56 0.69
CA GLY A 54 -3.82 -7.55 -0.34
C GLY A 54 -5.10 -6.97 -0.94
N ALA A 55 -5.22 -5.64 -0.98
CA ALA A 55 -6.41 -4.92 -1.42
C ALA A 55 -6.21 -4.04 -2.65
N CYS A 56 -5.08 -4.20 -3.35
CA CYS A 56 -4.72 -3.44 -4.54
C CYS A 56 -4.50 -4.34 -5.77
N GLY A 57 -5.06 -5.55 -5.76
CA GLY A 57 -4.95 -6.51 -6.86
C GLY A 57 -5.06 -7.97 -6.46
N THR A 58 -4.70 -8.33 -5.21
CA THR A 58 -4.63 -9.75 -4.82
C THR A 58 -5.96 -10.31 -4.31
N VAL A 59 -6.42 -9.90 -3.12
CA VAL A 59 -7.70 -10.37 -2.54
C VAL A 59 -8.83 -9.42 -2.91
N PHE A 60 -8.56 -8.13 -2.80
CA PHE A 60 -9.46 -7.06 -3.24
C PHE A 60 -8.73 -6.14 -4.20
N ASN A 61 -9.50 -5.33 -4.92
CA ASN A 61 -8.96 -4.24 -5.72
C ASN A 61 -9.76 -2.95 -5.44
N ILE A 62 -9.59 -2.42 -4.23
CA ILE A 62 -10.31 -1.24 -3.74
C ILE A 62 -9.90 0.00 -4.55
N THR A 63 -8.61 0.12 -4.86
CA THR A 63 -8.00 1.26 -5.55
C THR A 63 -8.48 1.45 -6.99
N ALA A 64 -8.98 0.39 -7.64
CA ALA A 64 -9.54 0.44 -8.99
C ALA A 64 -11.08 0.34 -9.03
N SER A 65 -11.75 0.31 -7.89
CA SER A 65 -13.21 0.15 -7.82
C SER A 65 -13.95 1.28 -8.54
N ASN A 66 -14.86 0.93 -9.45
CA ASN A 66 -15.71 1.90 -10.15
C ASN A 66 -16.83 2.49 -9.27
N ARG A 67 -17.07 1.90 -8.10
CA ARG A 67 -18.09 2.37 -7.13
C ARG A 67 -17.58 3.48 -6.21
N LEU A 68 -16.27 3.75 -6.24
CA LEU A 68 -15.63 4.77 -5.42
C LEU A 68 -15.35 6.03 -6.26
N ASN A 69 -15.21 7.16 -5.57
CA ASN A 69 -15.08 8.49 -6.16
C ASN A 69 -13.66 8.86 -6.62
N HIS A 70 -12.68 7.98 -6.40
CA HIS A 70 -11.29 8.18 -6.81
C HIS A 70 -10.66 6.83 -7.18
N ARG A 71 -9.82 6.83 -8.22
CA ARG A 71 -9.05 5.65 -8.66
C ARG A 71 -7.57 6.01 -8.64
N ILE A 72 -6.77 5.07 -8.19
CA ILE A 72 -5.33 5.26 -8.00
C ILE A 72 -4.61 4.50 -9.09
N GLU A 73 -3.57 5.10 -9.67
CA GLU A 73 -2.64 4.38 -10.52
C GLU A 73 -1.79 3.43 -9.65
N VAL A 74 -1.87 2.12 -9.90
CA VAL A 74 -1.19 1.11 -9.10
C VAL A 74 -0.13 0.39 -9.92
N VAL A 75 1.10 0.36 -9.42
CA VAL A 75 2.20 -0.44 -9.97
C VAL A 75 2.71 -1.40 -8.90
N GLY A 76 2.47 -2.69 -9.07
CA GLY A 76 2.92 -3.75 -8.16
C GLY A 76 4.18 -4.46 -8.67
N GLY A 77 4.80 -5.28 -7.81
CA GLY A 77 5.91 -6.15 -8.19
C GLY A 77 7.31 -5.51 -8.18
N ILE A 78 7.45 -4.26 -7.70
CA ILE A 78 8.73 -3.56 -7.75
C ILE A 78 9.68 -4.10 -6.69
N LEU A 79 10.79 -4.73 -7.12
CA LEU A 79 11.73 -5.43 -6.25
C LEU A 79 11.05 -6.52 -5.40
N GLU A 80 10.02 -7.17 -5.94
CA GLU A 80 9.20 -8.17 -5.24
C GLU A 80 10.01 -9.26 -4.53
N GLU A 81 11.03 -9.81 -5.19
CA GLU A 81 11.88 -10.85 -4.59
C GLU A 81 12.56 -10.34 -3.31
N LYS A 82 13.08 -9.11 -3.34
CA LYS A 82 13.80 -8.50 -2.21
C LYS A 82 12.84 -8.19 -1.07
N THR A 83 11.70 -7.58 -1.34
CA THR A 83 10.71 -7.22 -0.30
C THR A 83 10.08 -8.47 0.31
N THR A 84 9.82 -9.51 -0.49
CA THR A 84 9.34 -10.81 -0.02
C THR A 84 10.38 -11.49 0.87
N ALA A 85 11.67 -11.45 0.50
CA ALA A 85 12.75 -12.05 1.29
C ALA A 85 12.86 -11.42 2.69
N ILE A 86 12.66 -10.10 2.81
CA ILE A 86 12.66 -9.40 4.11
C ILE A 86 11.55 -9.94 5.02
N LEU A 87 10.31 -10.04 4.50
CA LEU A 87 9.17 -10.58 5.25
C LEU A 87 9.39 -12.03 5.68
N ARG A 88 9.87 -12.88 4.75
CA ARG A 88 10.17 -14.29 5.05
C ARG A 88 11.23 -14.43 6.13
N SER A 89 12.30 -13.64 6.04
CA SER A 89 13.40 -13.61 7.02
C SER A 89 12.89 -13.21 8.39
N PHE A 90 12.06 -12.17 8.49
CA PHE A 90 11.45 -11.72 9.73
C PHE A 90 10.64 -12.84 10.40
N PHE A 91 9.66 -13.41 9.71
CA PHE A 91 8.81 -14.45 10.31
C PHE A 91 9.57 -15.76 10.59
N SER A 92 10.62 -16.07 9.84
CA SER A 92 11.50 -17.20 10.15
C SER A 92 12.21 -17.00 11.49
N LYS A 93 12.72 -15.79 11.76
CA LYS A 93 13.35 -15.46 13.05
C LYS A 93 12.33 -15.54 14.19
N VAL A 94 11.13 -14.98 14.01
CA VAL A 94 10.06 -15.02 15.01
C VAL A 94 9.67 -16.46 15.37
N ARG A 95 9.55 -17.36 14.39
CA ARG A 95 9.22 -18.77 14.64
C ARG A 95 10.32 -19.55 15.35
N ARG A 96 11.59 -19.21 15.12
CA ARG A 96 12.75 -19.86 15.78
C ARG A 96 12.95 -19.38 17.22
N ALA A 97 12.51 -18.16 17.53
CA ALA A 97 12.58 -17.58 18.86
C ALA A 97 11.43 -18.00 19.79
N LYS A 98 10.49 -18.81 19.27
CA LYS A 98 9.37 -19.40 20.00
C LYS A 98 9.67 -20.86 20.29
#